data_AF-A0A8J3H3N9-F1
#
_entry.id   AF-A0A8J3H3N9-F1
#
_cell.length_a   1.000
_cell.length_b   1.000
_cell.length_c   1.000
_cell.angle_alpha   90.00
_cell.angle_beta   90.00
_cell.angle_gamma   90.00
#
_symmetry.space_group_name_H-M   'P 1'
#
loop_
_entity.id
_entity.type
_entity.pdbx_description
1 polymer ?
#
loop_
_entity_poly.entity_id
_entity_poly.type
_entity_poly.pdbx_seq_one_letter_code
_entity_poly.pdbx_strand_id
1 'polypeptide(L)'
;MDIDPAALALRDSASAELIATLQAEAEAAGGPAPDAVAAHARELFDKYFAVSQQRKEPPAQAAAKIAKLVARQTRKALGFDELAEAAAQAPEPAPEAAEAPPEASGTVTGKTAGIERKLMNVLNAVSAHFGQPIDIVSGQRNRNQQLSEMFANWQSHLRNGRDNAYLAANEKLRLELEALKQAKDRKTFIEVLGRKADLDKLSRHMSGDEVDLAANTDPAIVEALASCLNHRQGRNSEGKRVHHFDNSRVVWPIPESTRARWKS
;
A
#
# COMPACT_ATOMS: atom_id res chain seq x y z
N MET A 1 35.25 18.51 0.96
CA MET A 1 34.97 17.95 -0.38
C MET A 1 34.02 18.91 -1.02
N ASP A 2 34.46 19.59 -2.08
CA ASP A 2 33.55 20.43 -2.86
C ASP A 2 32.58 19.52 -3.60
N ILE A 3 31.28 19.70 -3.33
CA ILE A 3 30.23 18.98 -4.04
C ILE A 3 30.15 19.58 -5.44
N ASP A 4 30.10 18.71 -6.46
CA ASP A 4 29.96 19.10 -7.86
C ASP A 4 28.80 20.10 -8.04
N PRO A 5 29.02 21.28 -8.65
CA PRO A 5 27.96 22.24 -8.93
C PRO A 5 26.75 21.66 -9.67
N ALA A 6 26.94 20.67 -10.55
CA ALA A 6 25.83 20.00 -11.22
C ALA A 6 25.01 19.11 -10.25
N ALA A 7 25.67 18.49 -9.28
CA ALA A 7 25.00 17.73 -8.22
C ALA A 7 24.23 18.64 -7.27
N LEU A 8 24.75 19.84 -6.97
CA LEU A 8 24.05 20.86 -6.20
C LEU A 8 22.81 21.37 -6.93
N ALA A 9 22.89 21.63 -8.23
CA ALA A 9 21.73 22.03 -9.03
C ALA A 9 20.60 20.99 -9.02
N LEU A 10 20.94 19.70 -9.12
CA LEU A 10 19.98 18.59 -9.04
C LEU A 10 19.37 18.46 -7.65
N ARG A 11 20.16 18.66 -6.59
CA ARG A 11 19.67 18.72 -5.21
C ARG A 11 18.67 19.86 -5.05
N ASP A 12 19.03 21.06 -5.50
CA ASP A 12 18.27 22.28 -5.28
C ASP A 12 16.93 22.23 -6.02
N SER A 13 16.91 21.73 -7.27
CA SER A 13 15.68 21.50 -8.03
C SER A 13 14.76 20.51 -7.33
N ALA A 14 15.28 19.34 -6.94
CA ALA A 14 14.48 18.31 -6.28
C ALA A 14 13.99 18.72 -4.88
N SER A 15 14.80 19.50 -4.15
CA SER A 15 14.42 20.08 -2.86
C SER A 15 13.31 21.12 -3.03
N ALA A 16 13.40 22.01 -4.04
CA ALA A 16 12.40 23.02 -4.31
C ALA A 16 11.06 22.40 -4.73
N GLU A 17 11.07 21.41 -5.63
CA GLU A 17 9.86 20.69 -6.06
C GLU A 17 9.17 19.97 -4.88
N LEU A 18 9.95 19.34 -4.00
CA LEU A 18 9.43 18.70 -2.81
C LEU A 18 8.81 19.72 -1.84
N ILE A 19 9.50 20.82 -1.57
CA ILE A 19 9.02 21.86 -0.66
C ILE A 19 7.69 22.44 -1.17
N ALA A 20 7.59 22.74 -2.46
CA ALA A 20 6.35 23.24 -3.06
C ALA A 20 5.20 22.24 -2.89
N THR A 21 5.47 20.95 -3.07
CA THR A 21 4.47 19.89 -2.85
C THR A 21 4.01 19.84 -1.39
N LEU A 22 4.95 19.85 -0.44
CA LEU A 22 4.64 19.78 0.99
C LEU A 22 3.94 21.03 1.52
N GLN A 23 4.25 22.21 0.97
CA GLN A 23 3.57 23.46 1.32
C GLN A 23 2.12 23.46 0.84
N ALA A 24 1.86 23.01 -0.39
CA ALA A 24 0.50 22.88 -0.90
C ALA A 24 -0.32 21.86 -0.08
N GLU A 25 0.30 20.74 0.31
CA GLU A 25 -0.32 19.75 1.20
C GLU A 25 -0.64 20.35 2.59
N ALA A 26 0.28 21.10 3.18
CA ALA A 26 0.07 21.77 4.47
C ALA A 26 -1.04 22.81 4.40
N GLU A 27 -1.06 23.63 3.36
CA GLU A 27 -2.10 24.65 3.15
C GLU A 27 -3.48 24.02 3.02
N ALA A 28 -3.61 22.95 2.22
CA ALA A 28 -4.86 22.22 2.06
C ALA A 28 -5.34 21.56 3.37
N ALA A 29 -4.42 21.19 4.27
CA ALA A 29 -4.72 20.57 5.55
C ALA A 29 -4.90 21.57 6.71
N GLY A 30 -4.84 22.88 6.47
CA GLY A 30 -4.82 23.89 7.55
C GLY A 30 -3.62 23.75 8.48
N GLY A 31 -2.52 23.22 7.95
CA GLY A 31 -1.34 22.80 8.68
C GLY A 31 -0.31 23.89 8.94
N PRO A 32 0.93 23.50 9.30
CA PRO A 32 1.95 24.44 9.73
C PRO A 32 2.34 25.43 8.63
N ALA A 33 2.79 26.61 9.06
CA ALA A 33 3.15 27.70 8.17
C ALA A 33 4.14 27.26 7.06
N PRO A 34 3.99 27.74 5.81
CA PRO A 34 4.82 27.34 4.68
C PRO A 34 6.34 27.43 4.95
N ASP A 35 6.76 28.43 5.73
CA ASP A 35 8.17 28.63 6.09
C ASP A 35 8.71 27.53 7.01
N ALA A 36 7.89 27.02 7.94
CA ALA A 36 8.27 25.93 8.83
C ALA A 36 8.42 24.61 8.05
N VAL A 37 7.53 24.37 7.09
CA VAL A 37 7.60 23.21 6.16
C VAL A 37 8.87 23.31 5.30
N ALA A 38 9.14 24.46 4.72
CA ALA A 38 10.32 24.69 3.87
C ALA A 38 11.63 24.52 4.64
N ALA A 39 11.74 25.13 5.84
CA ALA A 39 12.94 25.05 6.66
C ALA A 39 13.25 23.60 7.06
N HIS A 40 12.24 22.87 7.56
CA HIS A 40 12.42 21.49 8.01
C HIS A 40 12.77 20.55 6.86
N ALA A 41 12.05 20.65 5.74
CA ALA A 41 12.30 19.82 4.57
C ALA A 41 13.69 20.09 3.98
N ARG A 42 14.11 21.35 3.89
CA ARG A 42 15.43 21.73 3.36
C ARG A 42 16.57 21.21 4.24
N GLU A 43 16.47 21.35 5.55
CA GLU A 43 17.47 20.84 6.49
C GLU A 43 17.68 19.32 6.35
N LEU A 44 16.59 18.55 6.31
CA LEU A 44 16.66 17.10 6.13
C LEU A 44 17.22 16.73 4.76
N PHE A 45 16.83 17.45 3.71
CA PHE A 45 17.30 17.20 2.35
C PHE A 45 18.81 17.41 2.25
N ASP A 46 19.32 18.53 2.76
CA ASP A 46 20.75 18.84 2.78
C ASP A 46 21.56 17.80 3.54
N LYS A 47 21.07 17.40 4.72
CA LYS A 47 21.70 16.37 5.55
C LYS A 47 21.82 15.05 4.82
N TYR A 48 20.74 14.56 4.22
CA TYR A 48 20.76 13.28 3.51
C TYR A 48 21.54 13.33 2.20
N PHE A 49 21.49 14.46 1.49
CA PHE A 49 22.24 14.63 0.26
C PHE A 49 23.75 14.67 0.51
N ALA A 50 24.20 15.35 1.57
CA ALA A 50 25.61 15.32 1.96
C ALA A 50 26.10 13.88 2.24
N VAL A 51 25.29 13.08 2.94
CA VAL A 51 25.60 11.67 3.22
C VAL A 51 25.64 10.83 1.94
N SER A 52 24.73 11.05 0.99
CA SER A 52 24.75 10.32 -0.29
C SER A 52 25.96 10.66 -1.15
N GLN A 53 26.41 11.93 -1.12
CA GLN A 53 27.63 12.35 -1.83
C GLN A 53 28.89 11.72 -1.23
N GLN A 54 28.98 11.59 0.10
CA GLN A 54 30.06 10.83 0.75
C GLN A 54 30.10 9.36 0.32
N ARG A 55 28.95 8.78 -0.01
CA ARG A 55 28.80 7.40 -0.51
C ARG A 55 28.97 7.26 -2.02
N LYS A 56 29.26 8.35 -2.73
CA LYS A 56 29.42 8.40 -4.20
C LYS A 56 28.18 7.88 -4.94
N GLU A 57 26.98 8.09 -4.39
CA GLU A 57 25.72 7.77 -5.08
C GLU A 57 25.49 8.74 -6.24
N PRO A 58 24.95 8.29 -7.40
CA PRO A 58 24.61 9.19 -8.50
C PRO A 58 23.62 10.28 -8.05
N PRO A 59 23.91 11.58 -8.25
CA PRO A 59 23.11 12.69 -7.71
C PRO A 59 21.62 12.63 -8.05
N ALA A 60 21.26 12.28 -9.29
CA ALA A 60 19.86 12.17 -9.72
C ALA A 60 19.10 11.04 -9.00
N GLN A 61 19.76 9.90 -8.76
CA GLN A 61 19.15 8.77 -8.04
C GLN A 61 19.04 9.07 -6.54
N ALA A 62 20.06 9.71 -5.98
CA ALA A 62 20.07 10.15 -4.59
C ALA A 62 18.97 11.19 -4.32
N ALA A 63 18.84 12.22 -5.16
CA ALA A 63 17.83 13.27 -5.01
C ALA A 63 16.41 12.71 -4.98
N ALA A 64 16.05 11.82 -5.92
CA ALA A 64 14.72 11.20 -5.96
C ALA A 64 14.42 10.33 -4.73
N LYS A 65 15.42 9.61 -4.22
CA LYS A 65 15.29 8.77 -3.02
C LYS A 65 15.18 9.61 -1.75
N ILE A 66 15.99 10.66 -1.65
CA ILE A 66 16.00 11.60 -0.53
C ILE A 66 14.68 12.35 -0.48
N ALA A 67 14.14 12.80 -1.62
CA ALA A 67 12.86 13.49 -1.67
C ALA A 67 11.72 12.68 -1.02
N LYS A 68 11.65 11.37 -1.32
CA LYS A 68 10.66 10.47 -0.70
C LYS A 68 10.87 10.30 0.80
N LEU A 69 12.13 10.24 1.25
CA LEU A 69 12.47 10.10 2.68
C LEU A 69 12.10 11.36 3.46
N VAL A 70 12.47 12.53 2.93
CA VAL A 70 12.19 13.85 3.51
C VAL A 70 10.70 14.13 3.53
N ALA A 71 9.96 13.81 2.46
CA ALA A 71 8.51 13.95 2.43
C ALA A 71 7.85 13.21 3.59
N ARG A 72 8.21 11.93 3.78
CA ARG A 72 7.65 11.10 4.86
C ARG A 72 8.01 11.62 6.24
N GLN A 73 9.26 12.05 6.46
CA GLN A 73 9.68 12.56 7.76
C GLN A 73 9.06 13.92 8.08
N THR A 74 8.92 14.78 7.08
CA THR A 74 8.30 16.10 7.25
C THR A 74 6.82 15.96 7.60
N ARG A 75 6.07 15.13 6.87
CA ARG A 75 4.64 14.86 7.19
C ARG A 75 4.45 14.35 8.61
N LYS A 76 5.31 13.43 9.04
CA LYS A 76 5.27 12.87 10.40
C LYS A 76 5.67 13.90 11.46
N ALA A 77 6.73 14.66 11.22
CA ALA A 77 7.26 15.62 12.21
C ALA A 77 6.34 16.84 12.38
N LEU A 78 5.61 17.20 11.33
CA LEU A 78 4.72 18.36 11.29
C LEU A 78 3.23 17.99 11.42
N GLY A 79 2.93 16.73 11.74
CA GLY A 79 1.58 16.28 12.08
C GLY A 79 0.58 16.32 10.92
N PHE A 80 1.01 16.20 9.67
CA PHE A 80 0.09 16.24 8.52
C PHE A 80 -0.97 15.13 8.59
N ASP A 81 -0.58 13.96 9.09
CA ASP A 81 -1.47 12.81 9.27
C ASP A 81 -2.53 13.07 10.36
N GLU A 82 -2.20 13.87 11.39
CA GLU A 82 -3.11 14.24 12.50
C GLU A 82 -4.01 15.42 12.13
N LEU A 83 -3.53 16.33 11.28
CA LEU A 83 -4.30 17.47 10.77
C LEU A 83 -5.40 17.04 9.78
N ALA A 84 -5.13 16.00 8.98
CA ALA A 84 -6.15 15.38 8.14
C ALA A 84 -7.25 14.68 8.97
N GLU A 85 -6.91 14.09 10.12
CA GLU A 85 -7.90 13.54 11.07
C GLU A 85 -8.67 14.63 11.84
N ALA A 86 -8.02 15.75 12.18
CA ALA A 86 -8.65 16.86 12.90
C ALA A 86 -9.59 17.70 12.01
N ALA A 87 -9.24 17.91 10.74
CA ALA A 87 -10.11 18.57 9.76
C ALA A 87 -11.40 17.76 9.49
N ALA A 88 -11.36 16.43 9.66
CA ALA A 88 -12.53 15.56 9.57
C ALA A 88 -13.42 15.58 10.83
N GLN A 89 -12.98 16.21 11.93
CA GLN A 89 -13.69 16.25 13.23
C GLN A 89 -14.17 17.66 13.63
N ALA A 90 -13.94 18.69 12.83
CA ALA A 90 -14.38 20.05 13.15
C ALA A 90 -15.92 20.17 13.09
N PRO A 91 -16.59 20.78 14.09
CA PRO A 91 -18.05 20.86 14.13
C PRO A 91 -18.58 21.86 13.09
N GLU A 92 -19.52 21.41 12.25
CA GLU A 92 -20.33 22.26 11.38
C GLU A 92 -21.20 23.24 12.19
N PRO A 93 -21.38 24.49 11.73
CA PRO A 93 -22.43 25.36 12.25
C PRO A 93 -23.81 24.78 11.90
N ALA A 94 -24.71 24.79 12.89
CA ALA A 94 -26.07 24.22 12.82
C ALA A 94 -27.04 25.09 11.97
N PRO A 95 -28.27 24.61 11.67
CA PRO A 95 -28.63 24.03 10.38
C PRO A 95 -29.71 24.87 9.64
N GLU A 96 -29.79 24.73 8.32
CA GLU A 96 -31.02 25.14 7.60
C GLU A 96 -31.43 24.08 6.57
N ALA A 97 -32.68 23.62 6.77
CA ALA A 97 -33.55 22.82 5.91
C ALA A 97 -33.07 21.42 5.43
N ALA A 98 -33.93 20.44 5.69
CA ALA A 98 -33.74 19.03 5.41
C ALA A 98 -33.71 18.72 3.90
N GLU A 99 -32.67 18.01 3.47
CA GLU A 99 -32.67 17.14 2.30
C GLU A 99 -32.08 15.77 2.69
N ALA A 100 -32.42 14.76 1.90
CA ALA A 100 -32.32 13.30 2.13
C ALA A 100 -31.02 12.80 2.83
N PRO A 101 -31.08 11.63 3.53
CA PRO A 101 -29.92 11.13 4.25
C PRO A 101 -28.72 11.01 3.30
N PRO A 102 -27.54 11.51 3.68
CA PRO A 102 -26.35 11.35 2.85
C PRO A 102 -26.08 9.85 2.73
N GLU A 103 -25.92 9.36 1.50
CA GLU A 103 -25.36 8.03 1.26
C GLU A 103 -24.09 7.92 2.11
N ALA A 104 -24.05 6.97 3.04
CA ALA A 104 -22.91 6.79 3.92
C ALA A 104 -21.64 6.69 3.06
N SER A 105 -20.74 7.67 3.20
CA SER A 105 -19.48 7.65 2.44
C SER A 105 -18.67 6.45 2.90
N GLY A 106 -18.56 5.44 2.05
CA GLY A 106 -17.77 4.25 2.34
C GLY A 106 -16.34 4.61 2.75
N THR A 107 -15.84 3.95 3.77
CA THR A 107 -14.52 4.23 4.37
C THR A 107 -13.65 2.98 4.27
N VAL A 108 -12.54 3.08 3.54
CA VAL A 108 -11.55 1.99 3.40
C VAL A 108 -10.21 2.48 3.94
N THR A 109 -9.65 1.77 4.91
CA THR A 109 -8.43 2.15 5.63
C THR A 109 -7.35 1.07 5.51
N GLY A 110 -6.18 1.30 6.13
CA GLY A 110 -5.08 0.34 6.17
C GLY A 110 -4.14 0.46 4.96
N LYS A 111 -3.65 -0.68 4.46
CA LYS A 111 -2.63 -0.74 3.39
C LYS A 111 -3.24 -0.51 2.00
N THR A 112 -3.82 0.66 1.76
CA THR A 112 -4.59 0.98 0.54
C THR A 112 -3.74 1.37 -0.68
N ALA A 113 -2.46 1.72 -0.46
CA ALA A 113 -1.60 2.26 -1.50
C ALA A 113 -1.43 1.31 -2.69
N GLY A 114 -1.71 1.82 -3.90
CA GLY A 114 -1.46 1.13 -5.17
C GLY A 114 -2.39 -0.05 -5.47
N ILE A 115 -3.49 -0.18 -4.73
CA ILE A 115 -4.58 -1.10 -5.05
C ILE A 115 -5.33 -0.61 -6.29
N GLU A 116 -5.74 -1.53 -7.14
CA GLU A 116 -6.47 -1.23 -8.37
C GLU A 116 -7.84 -0.58 -8.06
N ARG A 117 -8.20 0.43 -8.86
CA ARG A 117 -9.33 1.30 -8.60
C ARG A 117 -10.68 0.57 -8.57
N LYS A 118 -10.93 -0.43 -9.43
CA LYS A 118 -12.19 -1.19 -9.41
C LYS A 118 -12.33 -1.97 -8.11
N LEU A 119 -11.24 -2.50 -7.57
CA LEU A 119 -11.27 -3.21 -6.29
C LEU A 119 -11.57 -2.23 -5.14
N MET A 120 -10.94 -1.04 -5.13
CA MET A 120 -11.27 0.03 -4.18
C MET A 120 -12.73 0.50 -4.30
N ASN A 121 -13.26 0.61 -5.51
CA ASN A 121 -14.66 1.00 -5.74
C ASN A 121 -15.66 0.00 -5.13
N VAL A 122 -15.40 -1.30 -5.26
CA VAL A 122 -16.24 -2.34 -4.65
C VAL A 122 -16.15 -2.27 -3.12
N LEU A 123 -14.94 -2.14 -2.56
CA LEU A 123 -14.74 -2.02 -1.11
C LEU A 123 -15.48 -0.80 -0.55
N ASN A 124 -15.36 0.36 -1.20
CA ASN A 124 -16.08 1.58 -0.79
C ASN A 124 -17.59 1.39 -0.87
N ALA A 125 -18.12 0.77 -1.93
CA ALA A 125 -19.56 0.55 -2.07
C ALA A 125 -20.13 -0.41 -1.01
N VAL A 126 -19.39 -1.45 -0.63
CA VAL A 126 -19.79 -2.34 0.46
C VAL A 126 -19.67 -1.63 1.80
N SER A 127 -18.57 -0.92 2.07
CA SER A 127 -18.42 -0.14 3.29
C SER A 127 -19.55 0.87 3.48
N ALA A 128 -19.94 1.57 2.40
CA ALA A 128 -21.07 2.49 2.38
C ALA A 128 -22.39 1.81 2.77
N HIS A 129 -22.69 0.64 2.19
CA HIS A 129 -23.92 -0.09 2.49
C HIS A 129 -24.06 -0.48 3.96
N PHE A 130 -22.95 -0.90 4.58
CA PHE A 130 -22.96 -1.34 5.98
C PHE A 130 -22.69 -0.20 6.97
N GLY A 131 -22.29 0.99 6.51
CA GLY A 131 -21.85 2.09 7.37
C GLY A 131 -20.64 1.72 8.24
N GLN A 132 -19.83 0.75 7.81
CA GLN A 132 -18.69 0.21 8.56
C GLN A 132 -17.39 0.36 7.76
N PRO A 133 -16.29 0.79 8.38
CA PRO A 133 -15.01 0.88 7.70
C PRO A 133 -14.45 -0.52 7.38
N ILE A 134 -13.79 -0.65 6.24
CA ILE A 134 -13.08 -1.87 5.84
C ILE A 134 -11.57 -1.64 5.95
N ASP A 135 -10.91 -2.37 6.86
CA ASP A 135 -9.46 -2.30 7.06
C ASP A 135 -8.69 -3.33 6.22
N ILE A 136 -7.78 -2.85 5.38
CA ILE A 136 -6.93 -3.69 4.53
C ILE A 136 -5.63 -4.04 5.25
N VAL A 137 -5.47 -5.32 5.62
CA VAL A 137 -4.27 -5.81 6.30
C VAL A 137 -3.12 -6.14 5.33
N SER A 138 -3.43 -6.31 4.04
CA SER A 138 -2.46 -6.39 2.94
C SER A 138 -3.05 -5.88 1.63
N GLY A 139 -2.40 -4.88 1.02
CA GLY A 139 -2.72 -4.37 -0.32
C GLY A 139 -1.58 -4.64 -1.31
N GLN A 140 -1.20 -3.64 -2.11
CA GLN A 140 -0.13 -3.82 -3.08
C GLN A 140 1.23 -4.08 -2.38
N ARG A 141 1.99 -5.06 -2.89
CA ARG A 141 3.37 -5.33 -2.46
C ARG A 141 4.32 -5.19 -3.64
N ASN A 142 5.49 -4.60 -3.44
CA ASN A 142 6.50 -4.62 -4.49
C ASN A 142 7.13 -6.02 -4.62
N ARG A 143 7.75 -6.29 -5.77
CA ARG A 143 8.39 -7.58 -6.09
C ARG A 143 9.33 -8.06 -4.98
N ASN A 144 10.23 -7.20 -4.49
CA ASN A 144 11.23 -7.61 -3.50
C ASN A 144 10.59 -7.95 -2.14
N GLN A 145 9.53 -7.23 -1.75
CA GLN A 145 8.75 -7.55 -0.56
C GLN A 145 8.08 -8.91 -0.72
N GLN A 146 7.37 -9.14 -1.83
CA GLN A 146 6.69 -10.42 -2.07
C GLN A 146 7.68 -11.60 -2.04
N LEU A 147 8.78 -11.52 -2.77
CA LEU A 147 9.79 -12.59 -2.79
C LEU A 147 10.44 -12.82 -1.40
N SER A 148 10.63 -11.75 -0.63
CA SER A 148 11.16 -11.84 0.74
C SER A 148 10.20 -12.53 1.69
N GLU A 149 8.91 -12.17 1.65
CA GLU A 149 7.86 -12.80 2.45
C GLU A 149 7.74 -14.29 2.10
N MET A 150 7.84 -14.63 0.81
CA MET A 150 7.82 -16.03 0.39
C MET A 150 8.99 -16.85 0.94
N PHE A 151 10.20 -16.27 1.00
CA PHE A 151 11.33 -16.95 1.64
C PHE A 151 11.14 -17.10 3.16
N ALA A 152 10.68 -16.03 3.83
CA ALA A 152 10.47 -16.03 5.28
C ALA A 152 9.47 -17.12 5.68
N ASN A 153 8.38 -17.23 4.91
CA ASN A 153 7.22 -18.04 5.25
C ASN A 153 7.10 -19.34 4.43
N TRP A 154 8.18 -19.72 3.75
CA TRP A 154 8.22 -20.88 2.84
C TRP A 154 7.76 -22.18 3.50
N GLN A 155 8.35 -22.53 4.64
CA GLN A 155 8.08 -23.80 5.34
C GLN A 155 6.89 -23.71 6.28
N SER A 156 6.62 -22.52 6.83
CA SER A 156 5.52 -22.31 7.77
C SER A 156 4.18 -22.22 7.05
N HIS A 157 3.95 -21.15 6.31
CA HIS A 157 2.61 -20.79 5.82
C HIS A 157 2.38 -21.18 4.38
N LEU A 158 3.45 -21.29 3.58
CA LEU A 158 3.35 -21.71 2.19
C LEU A 158 3.44 -23.23 2.01
N ARG A 159 3.66 -23.99 3.12
CA ARG A 159 3.82 -25.45 3.13
C ARG A 159 4.77 -25.93 2.02
N ASN A 160 5.96 -25.32 1.96
CA ASN A 160 6.98 -25.57 0.94
C ASN A 160 6.49 -25.27 -0.48
N GLY A 161 5.76 -24.16 -0.63
CA GLY A 161 5.17 -23.67 -1.89
C GLY A 161 3.92 -24.42 -2.36
N ARG A 162 3.38 -25.38 -1.58
CA ARG A 162 2.19 -26.17 -1.98
C ARG A 162 0.89 -25.39 -1.93
N ASP A 163 0.84 -24.31 -1.14
CA ASP A 163 -0.39 -23.53 -0.96
C ASP A 163 -0.56 -22.45 -2.03
N ASN A 164 0.49 -22.21 -2.80
CA ASN A 164 0.45 -21.34 -3.95
C ASN A 164 0.20 -22.20 -5.20
N ALA A 165 -0.93 -21.97 -5.88
CA ALA A 165 -1.34 -22.80 -7.02
C ALA A 165 -0.30 -22.85 -8.15
N TYR A 166 0.37 -21.73 -8.43
CA TYR A 166 1.44 -21.68 -9.43
C TYR A 166 2.63 -22.55 -9.01
N LEU A 167 3.13 -22.40 -7.77
CA LEU A 167 4.25 -23.20 -7.29
C LEU A 167 3.91 -24.69 -7.12
N ALA A 168 2.67 -25.00 -6.72
CA ALA A 168 2.19 -26.37 -6.64
C ALA A 168 2.21 -27.07 -8.01
N ALA A 169 1.88 -26.35 -9.09
CA ALA A 169 1.94 -26.85 -10.46
C ALA A 169 3.37 -26.89 -11.04
N ASN A 170 4.33 -26.17 -10.44
CA ASN A 170 5.71 -26.07 -10.91
C ASN A 170 6.68 -26.81 -9.97
N GLU A 171 6.54 -28.14 -9.88
CA GLU A 171 7.26 -28.96 -8.89
C GLU A 171 8.79 -28.81 -8.96
N LYS A 172 9.37 -28.77 -10.17
CA LYS A 172 10.82 -28.60 -10.34
C LYS A 172 11.34 -27.31 -9.70
N LEU A 173 10.65 -26.19 -9.95
CA LEU A 173 10.98 -24.90 -9.34
C LEU A 173 10.79 -24.96 -7.82
N ARG A 174 9.68 -25.55 -7.36
CA ARG A 174 9.37 -25.68 -5.94
C ARG A 174 10.44 -26.47 -5.17
N LEU A 175 10.93 -27.58 -5.73
CA LEU A 175 11.99 -28.38 -5.13
C LEU A 175 13.35 -27.67 -5.11
N GLU A 176 13.68 -26.92 -6.18
CA GLU A 176 14.87 -26.07 -6.21
C GLU A 176 14.82 -25.00 -5.11
N LEU A 177 13.69 -24.33 -4.96
CA LEU A 177 13.46 -23.33 -3.91
C LEU A 177 13.50 -23.95 -2.50
N GLU A 178 12.96 -25.15 -2.32
CA GLU A 178 13.06 -25.89 -1.05
C GLU A 178 14.52 -26.17 -0.68
N ALA A 179 15.34 -26.65 -1.62
CA ALA A 179 16.76 -26.90 -1.38
C ALA A 179 17.50 -25.61 -0.97
N LEU A 180 17.22 -24.50 -1.65
CA LEU A 180 17.78 -23.18 -1.31
C LEU A 180 17.32 -22.71 0.08
N LYS A 181 16.07 -22.95 0.44
CA LYS A 181 15.53 -22.62 1.77
C LYS A 181 16.22 -23.45 2.87
N GLN A 182 16.42 -24.74 2.65
CA GLN A 182 17.13 -25.63 3.59
C GLN A 182 18.60 -25.21 3.77
N ALA A 183 19.24 -24.80 2.68
CA ALA A 183 20.60 -24.23 2.71
C ALA A 183 20.66 -22.82 3.32
N LYS A 184 19.51 -22.22 3.69
CA LYS A 184 19.38 -20.83 4.17
C LYS A 184 19.93 -19.78 3.18
N ASP A 185 20.01 -20.11 1.89
CA ASP A 185 20.48 -19.21 0.85
C ASP A 185 19.35 -18.30 0.37
N ARG A 186 19.06 -17.27 1.18
CA ARG A 186 18.01 -16.29 0.88
C ARG A 186 18.25 -15.56 -0.44
N LYS A 187 19.51 -15.22 -0.73
CA LYS A 187 19.83 -14.40 -1.90
C LYS A 187 19.51 -15.17 -3.18
N THR A 188 20.02 -16.40 -3.29
CA THR A 188 19.79 -17.25 -4.46
C THR A 188 18.33 -17.67 -4.55
N PHE A 189 17.65 -17.92 -3.42
CA PHE A 189 16.21 -18.19 -3.44
C PHE A 189 15.42 -17.04 -4.10
N ILE A 190 15.66 -15.80 -3.67
CA ILE A 190 14.96 -14.62 -4.20
C ILE A 190 15.29 -14.43 -5.68
N GLU A 191 16.55 -14.62 -6.08
CA GLU A 191 16.97 -14.53 -7.47
C GLU A 191 16.32 -15.60 -8.36
N VAL A 192 16.36 -16.85 -7.93
CA VAL A 192 15.76 -17.99 -8.65
C VAL A 192 14.26 -17.82 -8.78
N LEU A 193 13.57 -17.52 -7.67
CA LEU A 193 12.13 -17.29 -7.68
C LEU A 193 11.78 -16.10 -8.57
N GLY A 194 12.50 -14.98 -8.41
CA GLY A 194 12.28 -13.78 -9.20
C GLY A 194 12.48 -14.01 -10.70
N ARG A 195 13.46 -14.82 -11.11
CA ARG A 195 13.77 -15.06 -12.52
C ARG A 195 12.91 -16.14 -13.17
N LYS A 196 12.59 -17.21 -12.44
CA LYS A 196 11.93 -18.40 -12.99
C LYS A 196 10.42 -18.41 -12.79
N ALA A 197 9.89 -17.68 -11.80
CA ALA A 197 8.45 -17.63 -11.57
C ALA A 197 7.77 -16.63 -12.51
N ASP A 198 6.58 -17.00 -12.98
CA ASP A 198 5.60 -16.07 -13.50
C ASP A 198 5.00 -15.30 -12.32
N LEU A 199 5.45 -14.06 -12.12
CA LEU A 199 5.12 -13.26 -10.94
C LEU A 199 3.63 -12.90 -10.87
N ASP A 200 2.99 -12.68 -12.02
CA ASP A 200 1.57 -12.33 -12.07
C ASP A 200 0.69 -13.52 -11.63
N LYS A 201 1.17 -14.75 -11.87
CA LYS A 201 0.54 -15.98 -11.33
C LYS A 201 0.96 -16.30 -9.91
N LEU A 202 2.09 -15.76 -9.46
CA LEU A 202 2.64 -16.02 -8.12
C LEU A 202 1.87 -15.25 -7.05
N SER A 203 1.59 -13.97 -7.27
CA SER A 203 0.76 -13.17 -6.35
C SER A 203 0.22 -11.92 -7.04
N ARG A 204 -1.08 -11.68 -6.88
CA ARG A 204 -1.78 -10.55 -7.47
C ARG A 204 -1.69 -9.29 -6.61
N HIS A 205 -1.17 -9.40 -5.38
CA HIS A 205 -0.72 -8.24 -4.62
C HIS A 205 0.37 -7.44 -5.33
N MET A 206 1.14 -8.02 -6.25
CA MET A 206 2.18 -7.26 -6.98
C MET A 206 1.59 -6.26 -7.98
N SER A 207 0.44 -6.59 -8.59
CA SER A 207 -0.26 -5.72 -9.51
C SER A 207 -1.31 -4.82 -8.84
N GLY A 208 -1.56 -5.01 -7.53
CA GLY A 208 -2.61 -4.29 -6.80
C GLY A 208 -4.01 -4.86 -7.03
N ASP A 209 -4.11 -6.03 -7.67
CA ASP A 209 -5.37 -6.70 -8.02
C ASP A 209 -5.94 -7.58 -6.89
N GLU A 210 -5.31 -7.56 -5.71
CA GLU A 210 -5.61 -8.43 -4.58
C GLU A 210 -5.42 -7.71 -3.25
N VAL A 211 -6.31 -8.01 -2.31
CA VAL A 211 -6.30 -7.50 -0.94
C VAL A 211 -6.58 -8.60 0.06
N ASP A 212 -6.00 -8.44 1.25
CA ASP A 212 -6.33 -9.24 2.41
C ASP A 212 -7.11 -8.39 3.41
N LEU A 213 -8.22 -8.94 3.90
CA LEU A 213 -8.92 -8.45 5.09
C LEU A 213 -8.66 -9.40 6.28
N ALA A 214 -8.73 -8.86 7.49
CA ALA A 214 -8.52 -9.66 8.69
C ALA A 214 -9.56 -10.81 8.82
N ALA A 215 -9.18 -11.95 9.37
CA ALA A 215 -10.10 -13.10 9.54
C ALA A 215 -11.30 -12.86 10.46
N ASN A 216 -11.30 -11.77 11.23
CA ASN A 216 -12.41 -11.33 12.07
C ASN A 216 -13.26 -10.22 11.44
N THR A 217 -13.08 -9.94 10.14
CA THR A 217 -13.98 -9.05 9.38
C THR A 217 -15.41 -9.55 9.47
N ASP A 218 -16.38 -8.65 9.58
CA ASP A 218 -17.80 -8.99 9.66
C ASP A 218 -18.19 -9.97 8.54
N PRO A 219 -18.79 -11.13 8.87
CA PRO A 219 -19.24 -12.10 7.87
C PRO A 219 -20.16 -11.51 6.80
N ALA A 220 -21.03 -10.55 7.13
CA ALA A 220 -21.94 -9.92 6.18
C ALA A 220 -21.17 -9.07 5.15
N ILE A 221 -20.12 -8.36 5.60
CA ILE A 221 -19.20 -7.63 4.71
C ILE A 221 -18.45 -8.62 3.80
N VAL A 222 -17.95 -9.73 4.37
CA VAL A 222 -17.24 -10.76 3.60
C VAL A 222 -18.15 -11.36 2.52
N GLU A 223 -19.40 -11.68 2.85
CA GLU A 223 -20.39 -12.21 1.89
C GLU A 223 -20.74 -11.19 0.81
N ALA A 224 -20.93 -9.92 1.18
CA ALA A 224 -21.18 -8.84 0.23
C ALA A 224 -20.01 -8.65 -0.75
N LEU A 225 -18.76 -8.62 -0.24
CA LEU A 225 -17.57 -8.56 -1.08
C LEU A 225 -17.43 -9.80 -1.98
N ALA A 226 -17.70 -11.01 -1.45
CA ALA A 226 -17.64 -12.26 -2.21
C ALA A 226 -18.71 -12.34 -3.31
N SER A 227 -19.79 -11.55 -3.23
CA SER A 227 -20.77 -11.42 -4.32
C SER A 227 -20.24 -10.61 -5.51
N CYS A 228 -19.18 -9.81 -5.30
CA CYS A 228 -18.63 -8.89 -6.29
C CYS A 228 -17.16 -9.16 -6.65
N LEU A 229 -16.43 -9.96 -5.87
CA LEU A 229 -15.01 -10.26 -6.04
C LEU A 229 -14.77 -11.76 -5.89
N ASN A 230 -13.63 -12.24 -6.40
CA ASN A 230 -13.23 -13.62 -6.11
C ASN A 230 -12.73 -13.70 -4.66
N HIS A 231 -13.23 -14.65 -3.90
CA HIS A 231 -12.93 -14.82 -2.48
C HIS A 231 -12.27 -16.15 -2.18
N ARG A 232 -11.25 -16.13 -1.31
CA ARG A 232 -10.66 -17.32 -0.70
C ARG A 232 -10.36 -17.06 0.77
N GLN A 233 -10.59 -18.05 1.62
CA GLN A 233 -10.07 -18.02 2.99
C GLN A 233 -8.72 -18.71 3.03
N GLY A 234 -7.81 -18.18 3.85
CA GLY A 234 -6.50 -18.79 3.99
C GLY A 234 -5.58 -18.03 4.92
N ARG A 235 -4.27 -18.24 4.72
CA ARG A 235 -3.22 -17.42 5.30
C ARG A 235 -2.60 -16.57 4.22
N ASN A 236 -2.20 -15.36 4.54
CA ASN A 236 -1.42 -14.55 3.62
C ASN A 236 0.06 -14.92 3.68
N SER A 237 0.87 -14.28 2.83
CA SER A 237 2.32 -14.50 2.81
C SER A 237 3.01 -14.13 4.13
N GLU A 238 2.37 -13.35 5.00
CA GLU A 238 2.83 -12.98 6.35
C GLU A 238 2.34 -13.99 7.44
N GLY A 239 1.58 -15.01 7.06
CA GLY A 239 1.10 -16.06 7.95
C GLY A 239 -0.18 -15.78 8.73
N LYS A 240 -0.75 -14.58 8.58
CA LYS A 240 -2.00 -14.19 9.24
C LYS A 240 -3.19 -14.85 8.55
N ARG A 241 -4.17 -15.32 9.33
CA ARG A 241 -5.46 -15.76 8.78
C ARG A 241 -6.19 -14.55 8.22
N VAL A 242 -6.65 -14.65 6.98
CA VAL A 242 -7.25 -13.54 6.24
C VAL A 242 -8.33 -14.04 5.28
N HIS A 243 -9.15 -13.09 4.81
CA HIS A 243 -9.98 -13.22 3.63
C HIS A 243 -9.23 -12.59 2.45
N HIS A 244 -8.84 -13.42 1.49
CA HIS A 244 -8.23 -13.00 0.23
C HIS A 244 -9.33 -12.60 -0.74
N PHE A 245 -9.26 -11.39 -1.28
CA PHE A 245 -10.13 -10.93 -2.35
C PHE A 245 -9.31 -10.46 -3.53
N ASP A 246 -9.72 -10.85 -4.74
CA ASP A 246 -9.10 -10.39 -5.98
C ASP A 246 -10.13 -10.04 -7.06
N ASN A 247 -9.70 -9.25 -8.03
CA ASN A 247 -10.58 -8.74 -9.08
C ASN A 247 -10.76 -9.67 -10.30
N SER A 248 -10.37 -10.96 -10.24
CA SER A 248 -10.56 -11.90 -11.38
C SER A 248 -12.02 -12.14 -11.75
N ARG A 249 -12.94 -11.89 -10.81
CA ARG A 249 -14.39 -12.01 -10.99
C ARG A 249 -15.14 -10.74 -10.60
N VAL A 250 -14.51 -9.59 -10.85
CA VAL A 250 -15.07 -8.30 -10.41
C VAL A 250 -16.43 -8.01 -11.07
N VAL A 251 -17.42 -7.68 -10.25
CA VAL A 251 -18.71 -7.16 -10.68
C VAL A 251 -18.73 -5.66 -10.43
N TRP A 252 -18.53 -4.86 -11.48
CA TRP A 252 -18.57 -3.41 -11.40
C TRP A 252 -19.11 -2.78 -12.70
N PRO A 253 -20.03 -1.80 -12.64
CA PRO A 253 -20.71 -1.29 -11.45
C PRO A 253 -21.59 -2.37 -10.77
N ILE A 254 -21.80 -2.26 -9.46
CA ILE A 254 -22.55 -3.27 -8.69
C ILE A 254 -24.05 -3.11 -8.99
N PRO A 255 -24.72 -4.11 -9.60
CA PRO A 255 -26.14 -4.02 -9.91
C PRO A 255 -27.01 -3.99 -8.65
N GLU A 256 -28.17 -3.34 -8.74
CA GLU A 256 -29.13 -3.28 -7.63
C GLU A 256 -29.58 -4.66 -7.14
N SER A 257 -29.76 -5.61 -8.07
CA SER A 257 -30.06 -7.00 -7.73
C SER A 257 -28.96 -7.69 -6.91
N THR A 258 -27.72 -7.21 -6.98
CA THR A 258 -26.63 -7.69 -6.13
C THR A 258 -26.66 -7.02 -4.76
N ARG A 259 -26.84 -5.69 -4.72
CA ARG A 259 -26.96 -4.91 -3.47
C ARG A 259 -28.13 -5.38 -2.61
N ALA A 260 -29.28 -5.68 -3.23
CA ALA A 260 -30.48 -6.16 -2.55
C ALA A 260 -30.29 -7.51 -1.81
N ARG A 261 -29.20 -8.24 -2.09
CA ARG A 261 -28.85 -9.49 -1.39
C ARG A 261 -27.97 -9.27 -0.16
N TRP A 262 -27.40 -8.09 0.02
CA TRP A 262 -26.55 -7.76 1.16
C TRP A 262 -27.43 -7.53 2.39
N LYS A 263 -27.40 -8.48 3.32
CA LYS A 263 -28.18 -8.41 4.57
C LYS A 263 -27.43 -7.54 5.57
N SER A 264 -28.08 -6.52 6.09
CA SER A 264 -27.63 -5.72 7.23
C SER A 264 -27.72 -6.49 8.54
#